data_AF-A0A7Y5DZD7-F1
#
_entry.id   AF-A0A7Y5DZD7-F1
#
_cell.length_a   1.000
_cell.length_b   1.000
_cell.length_c   1.000
_cell.angle_alpha   90.00
_cell.angle_beta   90.00
_cell.angle_gamma   90.00
#
_symmetry.space_group_name_H-M   'P 1'
#
loop_
_entity.id
_entity.type
_entity.pdbx_description
1 polymer ?
#
loop_
_entity_poly.entity_id
_entity_poly.type
_entity_poly.pdbx_seq_one_letter_code
_entity_poly.pdbx_strand_id
1 'polypeptide(L)'
;MIGDDADTELDTVATKSAPPPSAGPSTERPGIPGYELGGVLGSGGMGIVYEARHLALKRTVALKMLRSGFASSEQLTRFRLEAELIASLKHPNIVQVYEAGSAEGRPYFAMELVEGGSLSSLVRQKRMSPREIAETLVIVARAVHSAHQHGVVHRDLKPANILVGEDGTPKVADFGVAWRASPTDDSRNDAPVGTPGFMAPEMVELPWAVTHAVDVFALGATLYALLTGRPPFRGDSALEVLRKTATDAPEPPSRARPDLPRDLEVICLKCLAKSPGDRYPTALALAEDLDRWLHGEPILARRLGAWERAARWGRANPMAIALLAATGVGACSSVWYMSSLSNRLAEETALRGAADEVETLEKVTDYYTDQVVGRANPGQLQTSTHYRDVPGAIPVPATLTIELGEVVTSASQGGQQVRMYSDLPFANRVGGGPRNDFETKALVALRRDPSVPYYAFEMEGSRMVLRYAKARVLKPACVSCHNTHPESPKTDWKAGDVRGAIEVVRYLDSDIRRSRSGVRGAGVLVGSACVALLLLALGTLLTSALGRRKTRVT
;
A
#
# COMPACT_ATOMS: atom_id res chain seq x y z
N MET A 1 -16.59 37.76 -19.93
CA MET A 1 -16.55 37.24 -21.31
C MET A 1 -15.73 35.97 -21.32
N ILE A 2 -16.38 34.84 -21.02
CA ILE A 2 -15.84 33.47 -21.06
C ILE A 2 -17.02 32.63 -21.58
N GLY A 3 -16.75 31.79 -22.57
CA GLY A 3 -17.69 31.31 -23.60
C GLY A 3 -18.86 30.45 -23.15
N ASP A 4 -19.97 30.65 -23.87
CA ASP A 4 -21.31 30.03 -23.77
C ASP A 4 -21.40 28.62 -24.40
N ASP A 5 -20.29 28.00 -24.84
CA ASP A 5 -20.36 26.87 -25.78
C ASP A 5 -20.45 25.46 -25.16
N ALA A 6 -20.58 25.33 -23.83
CA ALA A 6 -20.70 24.03 -23.15
C ALA A 6 -22.14 23.64 -22.74
N ASP A 7 -23.11 24.55 -22.92
CA ASP A 7 -24.47 24.41 -22.35
C ASP A 7 -25.50 23.78 -23.32
N THR A 8 -25.10 23.46 -24.56
CA THR A 8 -26.02 23.08 -25.66
C THR A 8 -26.31 21.58 -25.75
N GLU A 9 -25.64 20.70 -25.00
CA GLU A 9 -25.79 19.24 -25.13
C GLU A 9 -26.89 18.59 -24.25
N LEU A 10 -27.67 19.38 -23.52
CA LEU A 10 -28.51 18.87 -22.42
C LEU A 10 -29.98 18.59 -22.72
N ASP A 11 -30.52 18.91 -23.90
CA ASP A 11 -31.96 18.75 -24.15
C ASP A 11 -32.23 17.97 -25.44
N THR A 12 -32.65 16.71 -25.28
CA THR A 12 -33.05 15.84 -26.41
C THR A 12 -34.42 15.18 -26.21
N VAL A 13 -35.24 15.65 -25.25
CA VAL A 13 -36.45 14.94 -24.82
C VAL A 13 -37.71 15.80 -24.97
N ALA A 14 -38.81 15.10 -25.24
CA ALA A 14 -40.17 15.55 -25.53
C ALA A 14 -40.71 16.63 -24.56
N THR A 15 -40.41 17.91 -24.79
CA THR A 15 -40.91 19.00 -23.96
C THR A 15 -41.36 20.19 -24.80
N LYS A 16 -42.32 20.96 -24.30
CA LYS A 16 -42.87 22.13 -25.00
C LYS A 16 -42.29 23.41 -24.42
N SER A 17 -41.06 23.79 -24.79
CA SER A 17 -40.48 25.06 -24.30
C SER A 17 -39.36 25.64 -25.18
N ALA A 18 -39.75 26.40 -26.22
CA ALA A 18 -39.19 27.67 -26.73
C ALA A 18 -39.70 27.97 -28.16
N PRO A 19 -39.93 29.23 -28.58
CA PRO A 19 -40.27 29.54 -29.97
C PRO A 19 -39.04 29.33 -30.88
N PRO A 20 -39.20 28.77 -32.11
CA PRO A 20 -38.07 28.40 -32.95
C PRO A 20 -37.38 29.63 -33.56
N PRO A 21 -36.05 29.60 -33.78
CA PRO A 21 -35.38 30.54 -34.67
C PRO A 21 -35.94 30.40 -36.09
N SER A 22 -36.07 31.54 -36.78
CA SER A 22 -36.74 31.69 -38.08
C SER A 22 -36.29 30.67 -39.14
N ALA A 23 -37.29 30.12 -39.84
CA ALA A 23 -37.18 29.06 -40.83
C ALA A 23 -36.17 29.34 -41.97
N GLY A 24 -35.19 28.44 -42.11
CA GLY A 24 -34.53 28.05 -43.36
C GLY A 24 -35.21 26.79 -43.98
N PRO A 25 -34.83 26.35 -45.19
CA PRO A 25 -35.76 25.81 -46.18
C PRO A 25 -36.43 24.48 -45.77
N SER A 26 -37.68 24.36 -46.20
CA SER A 26 -38.61 23.25 -46.04
C SER A 26 -38.01 21.84 -46.19
N THR A 27 -37.79 21.16 -45.08
CA THR A 27 -37.83 19.68 -45.04
C THR A 27 -39.28 19.25 -44.88
N GLU A 28 -39.85 18.57 -45.88
CA GLU A 28 -41.15 17.91 -45.76
C GLU A 28 -41.19 17.08 -44.47
N ARG A 29 -42.25 17.25 -43.67
CA ARG A 29 -42.46 16.42 -42.48
C ARG A 29 -42.82 15.01 -42.96
N PRO A 30 -42.17 13.95 -42.46
CA PRO A 30 -42.45 12.60 -42.92
C PRO A 30 -43.88 12.20 -42.58
N GLY A 31 -44.52 11.48 -43.51
CA GLY A 31 -45.87 10.99 -43.35
C GLY A 31 -45.86 9.72 -42.50
N ILE A 32 -46.40 9.78 -41.28
CA ILE A 32 -46.50 8.60 -40.41
C ILE A 32 -47.95 8.10 -40.42
N PRO A 33 -48.24 6.90 -40.97
CA PRO A 33 -49.60 6.37 -41.02
C PRO A 33 -50.27 6.37 -39.64
N GLY A 34 -51.48 6.92 -39.55
CA GLY A 34 -52.26 6.97 -38.30
C GLY A 34 -51.93 8.14 -37.37
N TYR A 35 -50.91 8.95 -37.68
CA TYR A 35 -50.48 10.08 -36.87
C TYR A 35 -50.46 11.39 -37.69
N GLU A 36 -50.91 12.47 -37.06
CA GLU A 36 -50.76 13.84 -37.57
C GLU A 36 -49.66 14.54 -36.76
N LEU A 37 -48.55 14.91 -37.42
CA LEU A 37 -47.40 15.54 -36.77
C LEU A 37 -47.63 17.03 -36.51
N GLY A 38 -47.56 17.41 -35.24
CA GLY A 38 -47.54 18.77 -34.73
C GLY A 38 -46.13 19.39 -34.71
N GLY A 39 -45.82 20.11 -33.63
CA GLY A 39 -44.52 20.77 -33.45
C GLY A 39 -43.40 19.83 -33.04
N VAL A 40 -42.15 20.28 -33.20
CA VAL A 40 -40.97 19.59 -32.65
C VAL A 40 -40.89 19.88 -31.16
N LEU A 41 -40.84 18.83 -30.34
CA LEU A 41 -40.68 18.88 -28.89
C LEU A 41 -39.21 18.76 -28.45
N GLY A 42 -38.35 18.20 -29.31
CA GLY A 42 -36.93 18.06 -29.03
C GLY A 42 -36.18 17.47 -30.20
N SER A 43 -34.90 17.77 -30.31
CA SER A 43 -34.01 17.24 -31.36
C SER A 43 -32.64 16.97 -30.77
N GLY A 44 -32.04 15.83 -31.10
CA GLY A 44 -30.72 15.46 -30.59
C GLY A 44 -30.03 14.37 -31.38
N GLY A 45 -28.91 13.86 -30.83
CA GLY A 45 -28.07 12.86 -31.49
C GLY A 45 -28.81 11.56 -31.88
N MET A 46 -29.83 11.18 -31.12
CA MET A 46 -30.59 9.94 -31.34
C MET A 46 -31.80 10.09 -32.29
N GLY A 47 -32.26 11.31 -32.55
CA GLY A 47 -33.54 11.49 -33.26
C GLY A 47 -34.20 12.85 -33.04
N ILE A 48 -35.41 12.96 -33.59
CA ILE A 48 -36.29 14.12 -33.43
C ILE A 48 -37.58 13.64 -32.78
N VAL A 49 -38.06 14.38 -31.79
CA VAL A 49 -39.32 14.11 -31.10
C VAL A 49 -40.35 15.15 -31.52
N TYR A 50 -41.50 14.68 -31.99
CA TYR A 50 -42.63 15.49 -32.42
C TYR A 50 -43.79 15.34 -31.44
N GLU A 51 -44.54 16.41 -31.23
CA GLU A 51 -45.91 16.29 -30.76
C GLU A 51 -46.72 15.69 -31.90
N ALA A 52 -47.54 14.67 -31.65
CA ALA A 52 -48.35 14.07 -32.68
C ALA A 52 -49.74 13.72 -32.15
N ARG A 53 -50.74 13.80 -33.03
CA ARG A 53 -52.09 13.34 -32.73
C ARG A 53 -52.32 11.98 -33.36
N HIS A 54 -52.57 10.97 -32.54
CA HIS A 54 -53.01 9.67 -33.01
C HIS A 54 -54.45 9.80 -33.51
N LEU A 55 -54.68 9.57 -34.81
CA LEU A 55 -55.95 9.89 -35.47
C LEU A 55 -57.12 9.01 -35.01
N ALA A 56 -56.91 7.69 -34.93
CA ALA A 56 -57.97 6.76 -34.53
C ALA A 56 -58.39 6.92 -33.05
N LEU A 57 -57.40 7.04 -32.15
CA LEU A 57 -57.63 7.17 -30.71
C LEU A 57 -57.87 8.61 -30.24
N LYS A 58 -57.74 9.60 -31.14
CA LYS A 58 -57.87 11.04 -30.87
C LYS A 58 -57.05 11.53 -29.67
N ARG A 59 -55.89 10.92 -29.43
CA ARG A 59 -55.00 11.27 -28.31
C ARG A 59 -53.73 11.97 -28.80
N THR A 60 -53.18 12.84 -27.97
CA THR A 60 -51.86 13.44 -28.21
C THR A 60 -50.78 12.52 -27.66
N VAL A 61 -49.68 12.38 -28.40
CA VAL A 61 -48.52 11.54 -28.05
C VAL A 61 -47.23 12.30 -28.34
N ALA A 62 -46.14 11.88 -27.68
CA ALA A 62 -44.80 12.20 -28.15
C ALA A 62 -44.38 11.13 -29.16
N LEU A 63 -43.93 11.54 -30.34
CA LEU A 63 -43.48 10.65 -31.40
C LEU A 63 -41.98 10.86 -31.65
N LYS A 64 -41.16 9.90 -31.21
CA LYS A 64 -39.70 9.94 -31.39
C LYS A 64 -39.32 9.17 -32.64
N MET A 65 -38.88 9.89 -33.67
CA MET A 65 -38.29 9.33 -34.87
C MET A 65 -36.78 9.22 -34.70
N LEU A 66 -36.24 8.03 -34.93
CA LEU A 66 -34.80 7.81 -34.92
C LEU A 66 -34.17 8.24 -36.24
N ARG A 67 -32.92 8.72 -36.18
CA ARG A 67 -32.13 9.02 -37.39
C ARG A 67 -31.88 7.72 -38.17
N SER A 68 -31.89 7.80 -39.51
CA SER A 68 -31.61 6.66 -40.39
C SER A 68 -30.18 6.18 -40.19
N GLY A 69 -30.02 5.02 -39.55
CA GLY A 69 -28.72 4.38 -39.30
C GLY A 69 -28.78 2.87 -39.02
N PHE A 70 -29.97 2.25 -39.08
CA PHE A 70 -30.12 0.79 -38.97
C PHE A 70 -29.77 0.17 -40.33
N ALA A 71 -28.48 -0.07 -40.55
CA ALA A 71 -27.93 -0.53 -41.83
C ALA A 71 -28.15 -2.03 -42.08
N SER A 72 -28.50 -2.84 -41.06
CA SER A 72 -28.71 -4.29 -41.20
C SER A 72 -30.06 -4.79 -40.67
N SER A 73 -30.54 -5.91 -41.25
CA SER A 73 -31.77 -6.62 -40.83
C SER A 73 -31.71 -7.13 -39.39
N GLU A 74 -30.51 -7.44 -38.89
CA GLU A 74 -30.26 -7.87 -37.52
C GLU A 74 -30.47 -6.73 -36.52
N GLN A 75 -30.01 -5.52 -36.84
CA GLN A 75 -30.20 -4.33 -36.00
C GLN A 75 -31.68 -3.95 -35.89
N LEU A 76 -32.45 -4.07 -36.97
CA LEU A 76 -33.90 -3.85 -36.96
C LEU A 76 -34.66 -4.91 -36.13
N THR A 77 -34.24 -6.17 -36.21
CA THR A 77 -34.84 -7.26 -35.41
C THR A 77 -34.62 -7.02 -33.92
N ARG A 78 -33.39 -6.64 -33.55
CA ARG A 78 -33.05 -6.31 -32.17
C ARG A 78 -33.78 -5.07 -31.66
N PHE A 79 -33.88 -4.04 -32.49
CA PHE A 79 -34.65 -2.84 -32.18
C PHE A 79 -36.10 -3.18 -31.84
N ARG A 80 -36.74 -4.05 -32.63
CA ARG A 80 -38.12 -4.51 -32.37
C ARG A 80 -38.24 -5.26 -31.05
N LEU A 81 -37.32 -6.17 -30.75
CA LEU A 81 -37.32 -6.91 -29.48
C LEU A 81 -37.12 -5.98 -28.27
N GLU A 82 -36.22 -5.01 -28.37
CA GLU A 82 -36.01 -4.02 -27.29
C GLU A 82 -37.24 -3.09 -27.15
N ALA A 83 -37.85 -2.69 -28.27
CA ALA A 83 -39.08 -1.91 -28.28
C ALA A 83 -40.27 -2.64 -27.61
N GLU A 84 -40.43 -3.93 -27.89
CA GLU A 84 -41.47 -4.78 -27.28
C GLU A 84 -41.26 -4.90 -25.76
N LEU A 85 -40.03 -5.11 -25.32
CA LEU A 85 -39.70 -5.16 -23.89
C LEU A 85 -40.04 -3.83 -23.19
N ILE A 86 -39.66 -2.70 -23.78
CA ILE A 86 -39.95 -1.37 -23.20
C ILE A 86 -41.46 -1.11 -23.21
N ALA A 87 -42.19 -1.46 -24.27
CA ALA A 87 -43.64 -1.31 -24.33
C ALA A 87 -44.38 -2.16 -23.30
N SER A 88 -43.81 -3.30 -22.89
CA SER A 88 -44.37 -4.15 -21.82
C SER A 88 -44.21 -3.54 -20.42
N LEU A 89 -43.29 -2.60 -20.23
CA LEU A 89 -43.09 -1.92 -18.94
C LEU A 89 -44.28 -1.00 -18.64
N LYS A 90 -45.03 -1.34 -17.59
CA LYS A 90 -46.13 -0.50 -17.06
C LYS A 90 -45.76 -0.04 -15.66
N HIS A 91 -45.44 1.24 -15.52
CA HIS A 91 -45.12 1.84 -14.24
C HIS A 91 -45.49 3.34 -14.25
N PRO A 92 -46.10 3.90 -13.18
CA PRO A 92 -46.54 5.30 -13.16
C PRO A 92 -45.40 6.31 -13.41
N ASN A 93 -44.18 5.97 -12.98
CA ASN A 93 -42.98 6.79 -13.13
C ASN A 93 -42.07 6.36 -14.29
N ILE A 94 -42.58 5.62 -15.27
CA ILE A 94 -41.90 5.32 -16.55
C ILE A 94 -42.80 5.84 -17.67
N VAL A 95 -42.23 6.55 -18.64
CA VAL A 95 -42.96 7.00 -19.83
C VAL A 95 -43.44 5.77 -20.60
N GLN A 96 -44.76 5.64 -20.75
CA GLN A 96 -45.35 4.50 -21.44
C GLN A 96 -45.07 4.58 -22.94
N VAL A 97 -44.44 3.55 -23.49
CA VAL A 97 -44.39 3.34 -24.94
C VAL A 97 -45.67 2.63 -25.36
N TYR A 98 -46.37 3.20 -26.33
CA TYR A 98 -47.63 2.67 -26.82
C TYR A 98 -47.48 1.88 -28.10
N GLU A 99 -46.60 2.33 -28.98
CA GLU A 99 -46.38 1.72 -30.29
C GLU A 99 -44.93 1.94 -30.71
N ALA A 100 -44.37 0.95 -31.39
CA ALA A 100 -43.12 1.05 -32.11
C ALA A 100 -43.36 0.62 -33.56
N GLY A 101 -42.87 1.40 -34.50
CA GLY A 101 -43.11 1.17 -35.92
C GLY A 101 -41.97 1.66 -36.80
N SER A 102 -42.21 1.67 -38.11
CA SER A 102 -41.29 2.22 -39.10
C SER A 102 -42.09 3.00 -40.13
N ALA A 103 -41.67 4.24 -40.41
CA ALA A 103 -42.22 5.10 -41.45
C ALA A 103 -41.07 5.56 -42.36
N GLU A 104 -41.23 5.41 -43.68
CA GLU A 104 -40.20 5.80 -44.66
C GLU A 104 -38.80 5.18 -44.37
N GLY A 105 -38.78 3.94 -43.86
CA GLY A 105 -37.55 3.23 -43.47
C GLY A 105 -36.89 3.74 -42.18
N ARG A 106 -37.52 4.67 -41.45
CA ARG A 106 -37.05 5.19 -40.16
C ARG A 106 -37.89 4.62 -39.02
N PRO A 107 -37.26 3.99 -38.02
CA PRO A 107 -37.99 3.53 -36.85
C PRO A 107 -38.51 4.69 -36.02
N TYR A 108 -39.69 4.51 -35.42
CA TYR A 108 -40.28 5.48 -34.52
C TYR A 108 -40.92 4.81 -33.30
N PHE A 109 -41.08 5.59 -32.24
CA PHE A 109 -41.90 5.27 -31.07
C PHE A 109 -42.99 6.30 -30.89
N ALA A 110 -44.22 5.85 -30.65
CA ALA A 110 -45.27 6.69 -30.07
C ALA A 110 -45.36 6.40 -28.57
N MET A 111 -45.19 7.43 -27.76
CA MET A 111 -45.10 7.33 -26.30
C MET A 111 -45.96 8.38 -25.60
N GLU A 112 -46.16 8.20 -24.30
CA GLU A 112 -46.80 9.18 -23.42
C GLU A 112 -46.15 10.57 -23.59
N LEU A 113 -46.99 11.59 -23.82
CA LEU A 113 -46.55 12.98 -23.79
C LEU A 113 -46.56 13.47 -22.33
N VAL A 114 -45.43 13.99 -21.86
CA VAL A 114 -45.28 14.57 -20.51
C VAL A 114 -45.03 16.07 -20.66
N GLU A 115 -45.92 16.90 -20.12
CA GLU A 115 -45.97 18.33 -20.47
C GLU A 115 -45.06 19.24 -19.62
N GLY A 116 -44.69 18.83 -18.41
CA GLY A 116 -43.99 19.67 -17.42
C GLY A 116 -42.46 19.80 -17.60
N GLY A 117 -41.90 19.32 -18.70
CA GLY A 117 -40.48 19.49 -19.01
C GLY A 117 -39.56 18.41 -18.44
N SER A 118 -38.26 18.58 -18.62
CA SER A 118 -37.21 17.71 -18.05
C SER A 118 -36.72 18.22 -16.70
N LEU A 119 -36.16 17.33 -15.88
CA LEU A 119 -35.52 17.68 -14.62
C LEU A 119 -34.31 18.61 -14.84
N SER A 120 -33.60 18.48 -15.97
CA SER A 120 -32.57 19.46 -16.39
C SER A 120 -33.15 20.87 -16.54
N SER A 121 -34.31 20.99 -17.18
CA SER A 121 -35.00 22.28 -17.38
C SER A 121 -35.50 22.85 -16.05
N LEU A 122 -36.08 22.02 -15.20
CA LEU A 122 -36.60 22.44 -13.90
C LEU A 122 -35.50 23.04 -13.01
N VAL A 123 -34.33 22.39 -12.96
CA VAL A 123 -33.20 22.84 -12.13
C VAL A 123 -32.58 24.14 -12.64
N ARG A 124 -32.64 24.40 -13.96
CA ARG A 124 -32.23 25.69 -14.54
C ARG A 124 -33.20 26.83 -14.17
N GLN A 125 -34.50 26.53 -14.11
CA GLN A 125 -35.53 27.53 -13.81
C GLN A 125 -35.68 27.81 -12.31
N LYS A 126 -35.60 26.77 -11.48
CA LYS A 126 -35.75 26.84 -10.02
C LYS A 126 -34.66 26.04 -9.33
N ARG A 127 -34.04 26.62 -8.29
CA ARG A 127 -33.15 25.88 -7.40
C ARG A 127 -33.96 24.90 -6.55
N MET A 128 -33.71 23.60 -6.72
CA MET A 128 -34.25 22.56 -5.85
C MET A 128 -33.41 22.44 -4.56
N SER A 129 -34.08 22.23 -3.44
CA SER A 129 -33.44 21.88 -2.17
C SER A 129 -32.89 20.45 -2.21
N PRO A 130 -31.88 20.12 -1.38
CA PRO A 130 -31.38 18.74 -1.28
C PRO A 130 -32.48 17.72 -0.94
N ARG A 131 -33.51 18.16 -0.19
CA ARG A 131 -34.67 17.34 0.16
C ARG A 131 -35.54 17.05 -1.06
N GLU A 132 -35.96 18.07 -1.83
CA GLU A 132 -36.74 17.90 -3.06
C GLU A 132 -36.00 17.01 -4.08
N ILE A 133 -34.67 17.15 -4.17
CA ILE A 133 -33.82 16.32 -5.04
C ILE A 133 -33.86 14.85 -4.59
N ALA A 134 -33.69 14.58 -3.29
CA ALA A 134 -33.72 13.23 -2.77
C ALA A 134 -35.12 12.58 -2.93
N GLU A 135 -36.20 13.31 -2.64
CA GLU A 135 -37.59 12.86 -2.84
C GLU A 135 -37.83 12.46 -4.30
N THR A 136 -37.37 13.29 -5.26
CA THR A 136 -37.44 12.98 -6.69
C THR A 136 -36.63 11.72 -7.04
N LEU A 137 -35.40 11.60 -6.53
CA LEU A 137 -34.51 10.48 -6.83
C LEU A 137 -34.97 9.15 -6.22
N VAL A 138 -35.68 9.16 -5.09
CA VAL A 138 -36.33 7.94 -4.54
C VAL A 138 -37.32 7.38 -5.54
N ILE A 139 -38.19 8.22 -6.10
CA ILE A 139 -39.21 7.81 -7.07
C ILE A 139 -38.56 7.28 -8.35
N VAL A 140 -37.57 8.01 -8.87
CA VAL A 140 -36.82 7.61 -10.07
C VAL A 140 -36.07 6.29 -9.85
N ALA A 141 -35.38 6.12 -8.72
CA ALA A 141 -34.64 4.91 -8.41
C ALA A 141 -35.55 3.68 -8.28
N ARG A 142 -36.76 3.84 -7.70
CA ARG A 142 -37.79 2.79 -7.68
C ARG A 142 -38.30 2.44 -9.08
N ALA A 143 -38.54 3.43 -9.93
CA ALA A 143 -38.93 3.22 -11.32
C ALA A 143 -37.86 2.44 -12.10
N VAL A 144 -36.60 2.85 -11.99
CA VAL A 144 -35.45 2.17 -12.59
C VAL A 144 -35.33 0.74 -12.06
N HIS A 145 -35.54 0.52 -10.77
CA HIS A 145 -35.54 -0.84 -10.21
C HIS A 145 -36.66 -1.71 -10.79
N SER A 146 -37.87 -1.17 -10.96
CA SER A 146 -38.97 -1.89 -11.61
C SER A 146 -38.62 -2.32 -13.04
N ALA A 147 -37.89 -1.49 -13.79
CA ALA A 147 -37.38 -1.86 -15.11
C ALA A 147 -36.32 -2.97 -15.02
N HIS A 148 -35.40 -2.89 -14.05
CA HIS A 148 -34.38 -3.94 -13.81
C HIS A 148 -35.01 -5.31 -13.53
N GLN A 149 -36.12 -5.34 -12.78
CA GLN A 149 -36.85 -6.58 -12.49
C GLN A 149 -37.43 -7.26 -13.74
N HIS A 150 -37.64 -6.49 -14.82
CA HIS A 150 -38.10 -6.98 -16.12
C HIS A 150 -36.94 -7.17 -17.12
N GLY A 151 -35.69 -7.14 -16.64
CA GLY A 151 -34.49 -7.33 -17.48
C GLY A 151 -34.11 -6.13 -18.35
N VAL A 152 -34.71 -4.96 -18.11
CA VAL A 152 -34.44 -3.73 -18.88
C VAL A 152 -33.46 -2.84 -18.11
N VAL A 153 -32.34 -2.49 -18.75
CA VAL A 153 -31.31 -1.55 -18.22
C VAL A 153 -31.38 -0.27 -19.04
N HIS A 154 -31.38 0.88 -18.37
CA HIS A 154 -31.60 2.19 -19.00
C HIS A 154 -30.41 2.68 -19.84
N ARG A 155 -29.19 2.59 -19.30
CA ARG A 155 -27.89 2.92 -19.93
C ARG A 155 -27.61 4.40 -20.24
N ASP A 156 -28.62 5.25 -20.46
CA ASP A 156 -28.43 6.70 -20.67
C ASP A 156 -29.18 7.55 -19.62
N LEU A 157 -29.12 7.17 -18.34
CA LEU A 157 -29.85 7.91 -17.31
C LEU A 157 -29.15 9.23 -16.99
N LYS A 158 -29.89 10.34 -17.08
CA LYS A 158 -29.42 11.71 -16.82
C LYS A 158 -30.60 12.64 -16.53
N PRO A 159 -30.40 13.83 -15.95
CA PRO A 159 -31.49 14.78 -15.68
C PRO A 159 -32.38 15.10 -16.90
N ALA A 160 -31.83 15.08 -18.11
CA ALA A 160 -32.59 15.32 -19.34
C ALA A 160 -33.62 14.22 -19.66
N ASN A 161 -33.36 12.98 -19.24
CA ASN A 161 -34.21 11.81 -19.49
C ASN A 161 -35.17 11.52 -18.32
N ILE A 162 -35.27 12.43 -17.35
CA ILE A 162 -36.27 12.40 -16.28
C ILE A 162 -37.23 13.54 -16.57
N LEU A 163 -38.43 13.21 -17.03
CA LEU A 163 -39.50 14.17 -17.29
C LEU A 163 -40.31 14.40 -16.02
N VAL A 164 -40.95 15.56 -15.93
CA VAL A 164 -41.79 15.94 -14.78
C VAL A 164 -43.18 16.28 -15.32
N GLY A 165 -44.23 15.65 -14.77
CA GLY A 165 -45.61 15.98 -15.10
C GLY A 165 -46.03 17.34 -14.55
N GLU A 166 -47.19 17.86 -14.98
CA GLU A 166 -47.74 19.12 -14.44
C GLU A 166 -48.01 19.04 -12.92
N ASP A 167 -48.31 17.83 -12.43
CA ASP A 167 -48.50 17.50 -11.02
C ASP A 167 -47.18 17.38 -10.23
N GLY A 168 -46.04 17.55 -10.88
CA GLY A 168 -44.71 17.38 -10.30
C GLY A 168 -44.22 15.92 -10.27
N THR A 169 -44.98 14.97 -10.80
CA THR A 169 -44.60 13.55 -10.76
C THR A 169 -43.44 13.26 -11.73
N PRO A 170 -42.29 12.71 -11.28
CA PRO A 170 -41.20 12.37 -12.18
C PRO A 170 -41.47 11.07 -12.94
N LYS A 171 -41.09 11.05 -14.22
CA LYS A 171 -41.20 9.92 -15.14
C LYS A 171 -39.89 9.71 -15.89
N VAL A 172 -39.37 8.48 -15.86
CA VAL A 172 -38.17 8.10 -16.60
C VAL A 172 -38.52 7.85 -18.05
N ALA A 173 -37.82 8.54 -18.96
CA ALA A 173 -38.00 8.45 -20.41
C ALA A 173 -36.75 7.89 -21.09
N ASP A 174 -36.85 7.54 -22.37
CA ASP A 174 -35.69 7.20 -23.21
C ASP A 174 -34.84 6.01 -22.72
N PHE A 175 -35.51 4.91 -22.36
CA PHE A 175 -34.85 3.63 -22.08
C PHE A 175 -34.05 3.15 -23.30
N GLY A 176 -32.73 3.29 -23.24
CA GLY A 176 -31.73 2.42 -23.85
C GLY A 176 -31.74 2.16 -25.36
N VAL A 177 -32.59 2.81 -26.17
CA VAL A 177 -32.74 2.46 -27.60
C VAL A 177 -31.50 2.77 -28.47
N ALA A 178 -30.48 3.41 -27.91
CA ALA A 178 -29.34 3.93 -28.66
C ALA A 178 -28.04 3.14 -28.53
N TRP A 179 -27.94 2.11 -27.68
CA TRP A 179 -26.69 1.36 -27.58
C TRP A 179 -26.72 0.09 -28.43
N ARG A 180 -26.42 0.23 -29.73
CA ARG A 180 -25.75 -0.79 -30.59
C ARG A 180 -25.59 -0.31 -32.05
N ALA A 181 -24.56 0.49 -32.30
CA ALA A 181 -23.75 0.22 -33.49
C ALA A 181 -22.84 -0.96 -33.12
N SER A 182 -23.01 -2.11 -33.77
CA SER A 182 -21.94 -3.10 -33.80
C SER A 182 -20.69 -2.40 -34.35
N PRO A 183 -19.48 -2.62 -33.79
CA PRO A 183 -18.29 -2.20 -34.48
C PRO A 183 -18.16 -3.07 -35.72
N THR A 184 -18.69 -2.61 -36.86
CA THR A 184 -18.06 -2.94 -38.13
C THR A 184 -16.70 -2.25 -38.14
N ASP A 185 -15.71 -2.91 -38.73
CA ASP A 185 -14.26 -2.58 -38.69
C ASP A 185 -13.88 -1.13 -39.07
N ASP A 186 -14.85 -0.31 -39.52
CA ASP A 186 -14.64 1.08 -39.97
C ASP A 186 -15.03 2.16 -38.94
N SER A 187 -15.62 1.80 -37.80
CA SER A 187 -16.17 2.76 -36.81
C SER A 187 -15.16 3.31 -35.79
N ARG A 188 -13.88 3.45 -36.17
CA ARG A 188 -12.85 4.08 -35.29
C ARG A 188 -13.05 5.59 -35.07
N ASN A 189 -14.00 6.21 -35.77
CA ASN A 189 -14.30 7.65 -35.70
C ASN A 189 -15.70 7.99 -35.15
N ASP A 190 -16.52 7.01 -34.76
CA ASP A 190 -17.83 7.32 -34.20
C ASP A 190 -17.70 7.68 -32.72
N ALA A 191 -18.11 8.92 -32.40
CA ALA A 191 -18.08 9.45 -31.05
C ALA A 191 -18.79 8.50 -30.06
N PRO A 192 -18.32 8.41 -28.79
CA PRO A 192 -18.99 7.59 -27.78
C PRO A 192 -20.47 7.97 -27.70
N VAL A 193 -21.37 7.02 -27.99
CA VAL A 193 -22.81 7.24 -27.94
C VAL A 193 -23.24 7.36 -26.47
N GLY A 194 -23.58 8.56 -26.02
CA GLY A 194 -24.04 8.85 -24.65
C GLY A 194 -23.48 10.17 -24.13
N THR A 195 -24.00 10.69 -23.02
CA THR A 195 -23.46 11.91 -22.39
C THR A 195 -22.31 11.51 -21.44
N PRO A 196 -21.02 11.76 -21.78
CA PRO A 196 -19.87 11.15 -21.10
C PRO A 196 -19.80 11.36 -19.58
N GLY A 197 -20.40 12.45 -19.08
CA GLY A 197 -20.43 12.80 -17.65
C GLY A 197 -21.32 11.90 -16.77
N PHE A 198 -22.22 11.11 -17.36
CA PHE A 198 -23.13 10.21 -16.64
C PHE A 198 -22.85 8.72 -16.89
N MET A 199 -21.98 8.43 -17.85
CA MET A 199 -21.61 7.07 -18.25
C MET A 199 -20.81 6.36 -17.16
N ALA A 200 -21.16 5.11 -16.83
CA ALA A 200 -20.39 4.30 -15.90
C ALA A 200 -19.05 3.85 -16.51
N PRO A 201 -17.97 3.73 -15.72
CA PRO A 201 -16.64 3.32 -16.19
C PRO A 201 -16.62 2.06 -17.05
N GLU A 202 -17.35 1.03 -16.62
CA GLU A 202 -17.40 -0.28 -17.27
C GLU A 202 -18.09 -0.27 -18.63
N MET A 203 -18.89 0.75 -18.96
CA MET A 203 -19.48 0.88 -20.30
C MET A 203 -18.44 1.25 -21.36
N VAL A 204 -17.31 1.85 -20.95
CA VAL A 204 -16.19 2.16 -21.83
C VAL A 204 -15.30 0.93 -22.03
N GLU A 205 -15.07 0.17 -20.96
CA GLU A 205 -14.14 -0.97 -20.96
C GLU A 205 -14.77 -2.23 -21.58
N LEU A 206 -16.01 -2.55 -21.21
CA LEU A 206 -16.72 -3.77 -21.62
C LEU A 206 -18.18 -3.46 -21.99
N PRO A 207 -18.43 -2.87 -23.18
CA PRO A 207 -19.78 -2.46 -23.62
C PRO A 207 -20.83 -3.57 -23.64
N TRP A 208 -20.40 -4.84 -23.67
CA TRP A 208 -21.24 -6.02 -23.79
C TRP A 208 -21.53 -6.72 -22.46
N ALA A 209 -20.81 -6.38 -21.37
CA ALA A 209 -20.96 -6.99 -20.04
C ALA A 209 -21.71 -6.09 -19.03
N VAL A 210 -22.55 -5.19 -19.55
CA VAL A 210 -23.26 -4.17 -18.77
C VAL A 210 -24.35 -4.80 -17.90
N THR A 211 -24.23 -4.60 -16.58
CA THR A 211 -25.24 -4.98 -15.58
C THR A 211 -26.06 -3.77 -15.14
N HIS A 212 -27.12 -3.97 -14.34
CA HIS A 212 -27.92 -2.89 -13.76
C HIS A 212 -27.11 -1.90 -12.90
N ALA A 213 -25.88 -2.26 -12.49
CA ALA A 213 -24.98 -1.38 -11.75
C ALA A 213 -24.58 -0.11 -12.51
N VAL A 214 -24.69 -0.08 -13.85
CA VAL A 214 -24.43 1.15 -14.63
C VAL A 214 -25.49 2.21 -14.37
N ASP A 215 -26.75 1.80 -14.19
CA ASP A 215 -27.83 2.74 -13.89
C ASP A 215 -27.72 3.27 -12.47
N VAL A 216 -27.19 2.48 -11.52
CA VAL A 216 -26.89 2.95 -10.16
C VAL A 216 -25.81 4.05 -10.19
N PHE A 217 -24.80 3.89 -11.02
CA PHE A 217 -23.80 4.94 -11.23
C PHE A 217 -24.42 6.19 -11.87
N ALA A 218 -25.25 6.01 -12.89
CA ALA A 218 -25.91 7.12 -13.60
C ALA A 218 -26.92 7.86 -12.69
N LEU A 219 -27.63 7.17 -11.79
CA LEU A 219 -28.43 7.75 -10.72
C LEU A 219 -27.56 8.59 -9.77
N GLY A 220 -26.37 8.09 -9.41
CA GLY A 220 -25.38 8.82 -8.62
C GLY A 220 -24.86 10.08 -9.31
N ALA A 221 -24.55 10.00 -10.60
CA ALA A 221 -24.11 11.13 -11.41
C ALA A 221 -25.24 12.16 -11.60
N THR A 222 -26.48 11.69 -11.74
CA THR A 222 -27.68 12.53 -11.75
C THR A 222 -27.84 13.25 -10.41
N LEU A 223 -27.79 12.54 -9.29
CA LEU A 223 -27.82 13.14 -7.95
C LEU A 223 -26.71 14.18 -7.78
N TYR A 224 -25.47 13.86 -8.18
CA TYR A 224 -24.34 14.78 -8.15
C TYR A 224 -24.62 16.06 -8.94
N ALA A 225 -25.13 15.93 -10.16
CA ALA A 225 -25.45 17.05 -11.04
C ALA A 225 -26.55 17.94 -10.46
N LEU A 226 -27.59 17.34 -9.86
CA LEU A 226 -28.67 18.10 -9.22
C LEU A 226 -28.19 18.85 -7.98
N LEU A 227 -27.28 18.25 -7.20
CA LEU A 227 -26.76 18.87 -5.97
C LEU A 227 -25.76 19.99 -6.24
N THR A 228 -24.98 19.89 -7.33
CA THR A 228 -23.83 20.78 -7.59
C THR A 228 -23.99 21.66 -8.83
N GLY A 229 -25.01 21.42 -9.65
CA GLY A 229 -25.24 22.09 -10.94
C GLY A 229 -24.34 21.60 -12.07
N ARG A 230 -23.49 20.59 -11.86
CA ARG A 230 -22.53 20.08 -12.86
C ARG A 230 -22.28 18.58 -12.71
N PRO A 231 -21.94 17.83 -13.77
CA PRO A 231 -21.64 16.40 -13.66
C PRO A 231 -20.38 16.14 -12.82
N PRO A 232 -20.20 14.90 -12.29
CA PRO A 232 -19.07 14.55 -11.41
C PRO A 232 -17.70 14.63 -12.10
N PHE A 233 -17.66 14.42 -13.42
CA PHE A 233 -16.45 14.52 -14.22
C PHE A 233 -16.67 15.51 -15.38
N ARG A 234 -15.68 16.37 -15.59
CA ARG A 234 -15.64 17.38 -16.67
C ARG A 234 -14.28 17.35 -17.36
N GLY A 235 -14.24 17.73 -18.62
CA GLY A 235 -13.04 17.81 -19.44
C GLY A 235 -13.34 18.55 -20.73
N ASP A 236 -12.29 18.89 -21.46
CA ASP A 236 -12.37 19.67 -22.69
C ASP A 236 -12.74 18.78 -23.90
N SER A 237 -12.73 17.45 -23.71
CA SER A 237 -13.21 16.47 -24.68
C SER A 237 -13.95 15.31 -24.01
N ALA A 238 -14.84 14.65 -24.78
CA ALA A 238 -15.54 13.44 -24.34
C ALA A 238 -14.56 12.35 -23.86
N LEU A 239 -13.47 12.13 -24.60
CA LEU A 239 -12.44 11.15 -24.24
C LEU A 239 -11.78 11.47 -22.89
N GLU A 240 -11.51 12.76 -22.62
CA GLU A 240 -10.94 13.17 -21.34
C GLU A 240 -11.92 12.92 -20.18
N VAL A 241 -13.21 13.21 -20.39
CA VAL A 241 -14.26 12.91 -19.41
C VAL A 241 -14.32 11.42 -19.12
N LEU A 242 -14.33 10.55 -20.15
CA LEU A 242 -14.35 9.10 -19.97
C LEU A 242 -13.10 8.60 -19.23
N ARG A 243 -11.91 9.12 -19.55
CA ARG A 243 -10.67 8.79 -18.83
C ARG A 243 -10.78 9.16 -17.34
N LYS A 244 -11.28 10.35 -17.02
CA LYS A 244 -11.50 10.82 -15.64
C LYS A 244 -12.54 9.95 -14.93
N THR A 245 -13.63 9.61 -15.61
CA THR A 245 -14.65 8.69 -15.12
C THR A 245 -14.06 7.32 -14.78
N ALA A 246 -13.14 6.78 -15.58
CA ALA A 246 -12.50 5.50 -15.28
C ALA A 246 -11.49 5.57 -14.12
N THR A 247 -10.71 6.64 -14.04
CA THR A 247 -9.48 6.65 -13.21
C THR A 247 -9.49 7.59 -12.02
N ASP A 248 -10.18 8.73 -12.09
CA ASP A 248 -10.08 9.79 -11.09
C ASP A 248 -11.24 9.67 -10.08
N ALA A 249 -10.98 9.89 -8.79
CA ALA A 249 -12.04 9.95 -7.80
C ALA A 249 -12.94 11.19 -8.02
N PRO A 250 -14.28 11.08 -7.88
CA PRO A 250 -15.16 12.24 -7.95
C PRO A 250 -14.81 13.25 -6.84
N GLU A 251 -14.89 14.53 -7.17
CA GLU A 251 -14.77 15.59 -6.16
C GLU A 251 -15.95 15.49 -5.19
N PRO A 252 -15.78 15.67 -3.86
CA PRO A 252 -16.91 15.67 -2.94
C PRO A 252 -17.90 16.80 -3.28
N PRO A 253 -19.22 16.53 -3.43
CA PRO A 253 -20.24 17.55 -3.63
C PRO A 253 -20.16 18.74 -2.66
N SER A 254 -19.72 18.52 -1.42
CA SER A 254 -19.55 19.58 -0.41
C SER A 254 -18.51 20.64 -0.81
N ARG A 255 -17.64 20.37 -1.78
CA ARG A 255 -16.70 21.38 -2.34
C ARG A 255 -17.41 22.42 -3.17
N ALA A 256 -18.45 22.03 -3.91
CA ALA A 256 -19.28 22.94 -4.69
C ALA A 256 -20.38 23.57 -3.84
N ARG A 257 -20.89 22.82 -2.85
CA ARG A 257 -22.00 23.23 -1.97
C ARG A 257 -21.66 22.94 -0.49
N PRO A 258 -20.97 23.86 0.23
CA PRO A 258 -20.49 23.62 1.60
C PRO A 258 -21.59 23.34 2.62
N ASP A 259 -22.81 23.82 2.38
CA ASP A 259 -24.02 23.59 3.18
C ASP A 259 -24.65 22.20 2.99
N LEU A 260 -24.10 21.36 2.09
CA LEU A 260 -24.67 20.07 1.78
C LEU A 260 -24.62 19.10 3.00
N PRO A 261 -25.74 18.44 3.35
CA PRO A 261 -25.76 17.41 4.38
C PRO A 261 -24.79 16.27 4.08
N ARG A 262 -23.97 15.92 5.08
CA ARG A 262 -22.87 14.94 4.93
C ARG A 262 -23.33 13.56 4.49
N ASP A 263 -24.49 13.11 4.97
CA ASP A 263 -25.00 11.78 4.69
C ASP A 263 -25.45 11.66 3.23
N LEU A 264 -26.04 12.71 2.67
CA LEU A 264 -26.42 12.75 1.26
C LEU A 264 -25.19 12.73 0.33
N GLU A 265 -24.10 13.39 0.73
CA GLU A 265 -22.81 13.26 0.05
C GLU A 265 -22.29 11.82 0.06
N VAL A 266 -22.39 11.13 1.21
CA VAL A 266 -21.94 9.73 1.32
C VAL A 266 -22.74 8.81 0.40
N ILE A 267 -24.07 8.98 0.34
CA ILE A 267 -24.94 8.25 -0.58
C ILE A 267 -24.53 8.50 -2.04
N CYS A 268 -24.35 9.77 -2.43
CA CYS A 268 -23.94 10.16 -3.77
C CYS A 268 -22.59 9.55 -4.18
N LEU A 269 -21.58 9.65 -3.31
CA LEU A 269 -20.24 9.14 -3.58
C LEU A 269 -20.19 7.59 -3.63
N LYS A 270 -21.06 6.90 -2.89
CA LYS A 270 -21.19 5.43 -2.96
C LYS A 270 -21.69 4.98 -4.33
N CYS A 271 -22.66 5.67 -4.92
CA CYS A 271 -23.11 5.39 -6.29
C CYS A 271 -21.98 5.56 -7.32
N LEU A 272 -21.10 6.54 -7.11
CA LEU A 272 -20.00 6.89 -8.02
C LEU A 272 -18.71 6.06 -7.81
N ALA A 273 -18.78 4.98 -7.02
CA ALA A 273 -17.65 4.07 -6.87
C ALA A 273 -17.27 3.44 -8.22
N LYS A 274 -15.96 3.29 -8.47
CA LYS A 274 -15.47 2.79 -9.77
C LYS A 274 -15.87 1.35 -10.01
N SER A 275 -15.63 0.49 -9.02
CA SER A 275 -16.01 -0.92 -9.09
C SER A 275 -17.53 -1.09 -8.85
N PRO A 276 -18.26 -1.82 -9.70
CA PRO A 276 -19.69 -2.07 -9.53
C PRO A 276 -20.07 -2.66 -8.16
N GLY A 277 -19.24 -3.58 -7.64
CA GLY A 277 -19.47 -4.21 -6.33
C GLY A 277 -19.30 -3.29 -5.12
N ASP A 278 -18.71 -2.10 -5.29
CA ASP A 278 -18.62 -1.08 -4.23
C ASP A 278 -19.83 -0.12 -4.20
N ARG A 279 -20.72 -0.20 -5.20
CA ARG A 279 -21.94 0.62 -5.31
C ARG A 279 -23.10 -0.03 -4.53
N TYR A 280 -24.28 0.58 -4.60
CA TYR A 280 -25.49 -0.11 -4.15
C TYR A 280 -25.78 -1.33 -5.04
N PRO A 281 -26.16 -2.48 -4.45
CA PRO A 281 -26.41 -3.70 -5.21
C PRO A 281 -27.62 -3.59 -6.15
N THR A 282 -28.56 -2.69 -5.87
CA THR A 282 -29.75 -2.42 -6.68
C THR A 282 -30.13 -0.93 -6.62
N ALA A 283 -30.92 -0.45 -7.59
CA ALA A 283 -31.50 0.88 -7.52
C ALA A 283 -32.49 1.03 -6.35
N LEU A 284 -33.17 -0.05 -5.93
CA LEU A 284 -34.01 -0.06 -4.73
C LEU A 284 -33.19 0.21 -3.45
N ALA A 285 -32.02 -0.41 -3.30
CA ALA A 285 -31.17 -0.18 -2.14
C ALA A 285 -30.67 1.27 -2.04
N LEU A 286 -30.51 1.97 -3.18
CA LEU A 286 -30.26 3.41 -3.20
C LEU A 286 -31.50 4.19 -2.73
N ALA A 287 -32.70 3.84 -3.24
CA ALA A 287 -33.94 4.49 -2.85
C ALA A 287 -34.21 4.37 -1.34
N GLU A 288 -33.99 3.18 -0.76
CA GLU A 288 -34.15 2.92 0.67
C GLU A 288 -33.18 3.75 1.52
N ASP A 289 -31.94 3.95 1.07
CA ASP A 289 -30.96 4.75 1.82
C ASP A 289 -31.26 6.26 1.74
N LEU A 290 -31.77 6.72 0.58
CA LEU A 290 -32.31 8.08 0.44
C LEU A 290 -33.54 8.29 1.33
N ASP A 291 -34.45 7.33 1.40
CA ASP A 291 -35.63 7.38 2.29
C ASP A 291 -35.22 7.45 3.76
N ARG A 292 -34.25 6.65 4.20
CA ARG A 292 -33.70 6.74 5.57
C ARG A 292 -33.23 8.15 5.87
N TRP A 293 -32.45 8.74 4.96
CA TRP A 293 -31.98 10.11 5.10
C TRP A 293 -33.14 11.13 5.18
N LEU A 294 -34.18 10.99 4.34
CA LEU A 294 -35.36 11.85 4.33
C LEU A 294 -36.17 11.81 5.65
N HIS A 295 -36.17 10.65 6.31
CA HIS A 295 -36.85 10.42 7.60
C HIS A 295 -35.95 10.69 8.82
N GLY A 296 -34.69 11.10 8.62
CA GLY A 296 -33.74 11.35 9.71
C GLY A 296 -33.20 10.08 10.36
N GLU A 297 -33.33 8.94 9.69
CA GLU A 297 -32.78 7.66 10.13
C GLU A 297 -31.31 7.50 9.72
N PRO A 298 -30.52 6.68 10.44
CA PRO A 298 -29.15 6.37 10.04
C PRO A 298 -29.08 5.70 8.65
N ILE A 299 -28.28 6.28 7.78
CA ILE A 299 -27.98 5.72 6.45
C ILE A 299 -27.20 4.40 6.55
N LEU A 300 -27.40 3.51 5.58
CA LEU A 300 -26.70 2.23 5.45
C LEU A 300 -25.32 2.39 4.82
N ALA A 301 -25.13 3.41 3.99
CA ALA A 301 -23.82 3.73 3.43
C ALA A 301 -22.82 4.13 4.52
N ARG A 302 -21.90 3.22 4.83
CA ARG A 302 -20.82 3.47 5.79
C ARG A 302 -19.64 4.16 5.09
N ARG A 303 -19.08 5.18 5.72
CA ARG A 303 -17.76 5.72 5.31
C ARG A 303 -16.70 4.63 5.44
N LEU A 304 -15.98 4.36 4.35
CA LEU A 304 -14.87 3.41 4.36
C LEU A 304 -13.81 3.83 5.40
N GLY A 305 -13.44 2.89 6.27
CA GLY A 305 -12.43 3.12 7.31
C GLY A 305 -11.06 3.46 6.71
N ALA A 306 -10.17 4.07 7.51
CA ALA A 306 -8.80 4.35 7.07
C ALA A 306 -8.06 3.08 6.60
N TRP A 307 -8.31 1.94 7.27
CA TRP A 307 -7.72 0.65 6.93
C TRP A 307 -8.25 0.06 5.63
N GLU A 308 -9.56 0.15 5.38
CA GLU A 308 -10.17 -0.32 4.13
C GLU A 308 -9.70 0.49 2.92
N ARG A 309 -9.50 1.81 3.09
CA ARG A 309 -8.88 2.67 2.08
C ARG A 309 -7.44 2.26 1.80
N ALA A 310 -6.64 2.01 2.83
CA ALA A 310 -5.27 1.53 2.67
C ALA A 310 -5.21 0.16 1.98
N ALA A 311 -6.08 -0.78 2.36
CA ALA A 311 -6.17 -2.10 1.75
C ALA A 311 -6.63 -2.05 0.28
N ARG A 312 -7.58 -1.18 -0.06
CA ARG A 312 -8.02 -0.97 -1.44
C ARG A 312 -6.93 -0.31 -2.28
N TRP A 313 -6.24 0.69 -1.73
CA TRP A 313 -5.09 1.31 -2.38
C TRP A 313 -3.96 0.30 -2.62
N GLY A 314 -3.67 -0.56 -1.65
CA GLY A 314 -2.68 -1.63 -1.78
C GLY A 314 -3.04 -2.62 -2.89
N ARG A 315 -4.32 -3.05 -2.98
CA ARG A 315 -4.81 -3.89 -4.08
C ARG A 315 -4.71 -3.23 -5.44
N ALA A 316 -4.96 -1.92 -5.52
CA ALA A 316 -4.87 -1.15 -6.76
C ALA A 316 -3.41 -0.83 -7.16
N ASN A 317 -2.43 -0.98 -6.27
CA ASN A 317 -1.03 -0.59 -6.51
C ASN A 317 -0.04 -1.70 -6.06
N PRO A 318 -0.06 -2.88 -6.70
CA PRO A 318 0.77 -4.04 -6.27
C PRO A 318 2.27 -3.75 -6.32
N MET A 319 2.74 -2.96 -7.29
CA MET A 319 4.16 -2.57 -7.40
C MET A 319 4.63 -1.70 -6.23
N ALA A 320 3.78 -0.79 -5.75
CA ALA A 320 4.12 0.07 -4.62
C ALA A 320 4.24 -0.74 -3.31
N ILE A 321 3.34 -1.71 -3.11
CA ILE A 321 3.40 -2.66 -1.99
C ILE A 321 4.69 -3.49 -2.07
N ALA A 322 5.01 -4.03 -3.25
CA ALA A 322 6.21 -4.84 -3.45
C ALA A 322 7.49 -4.05 -3.15
N LEU A 323 7.57 -2.78 -3.58
CA LEU A 323 8.72 -1.92 -3.33
C LEU A 323 8.87 -1.59 -1.84
N LEU A 324 7.77 -1.30 -1.15
CA LEU A 324 7.77 -1.06 0.31
C LEU A 324 8.23 -2.30 1.08
N ALA A 325 7.71 -3.48 0.70
CA ALA A 325 8.10 -4.75 1.28
C ALA A 325 9.59 -5.05 1.05
N ALA A 326 10.09 -4.90 -0.17
CA ALA A 326 11.49 -5.09 -0.51
C ALA A 326 12.41 -4.15 0.29
N THR A 327 12.01 -2.88 0.42
CA THR A 327 12.76 -1.90 1.22
C THR A 327 12.79 -2.28 2.70
N GLY A 328 11.66 -2.72 3.25
CA GLY A 328 11.57 -3.18 4.65
C GLY A 328 12.43 -4.41 4.92
N VAL A 329 12.37 -5.41 4.05
CA VAL A 329 13.19 -6.63 4.14
C VAL A 329 14.68 -6.30 4.01
N GLY A 330 15.04 -5.43 3.06
CA GLY A 330 16.41 -4.95 2.87
C GLY A 330 16.96 -4.29 4.13
N ALA A 331 16.21 -3.34 4.70
CA ALA A 331 16.61 -2.64 5.93
C ALA A 331 16.80 -3.61 7.12
N CYS A 332 15.86 -4.53 7.34
CA CYS A 332 15.95 -5.51 8.43
C CYS A 332 17.16 -6.45 8.24
N SER A 333 17.38 -6.92 7.02
CA SER A 333 18.50 -7.80 6.68
C SER A 333 19.84 -7.09 6.86
N SER A 334 19.94 -5.81 6.48
CA SER A 334 21.14 -5.00 6.68
C SER A 334 21.45 -4.76 8.15
N VAL A 335 20.44 -4.44 8.97
CA VAL A 335 20.62 -4.26 10.43
C VAL A 335 21.08 -5.57 11.07
N TRP A 336 20.45 -6.70 10.73
CA TRP A 336 20.85 -8.01 11.21
C TRP A 336 22.28 -8.36 10.80
N TYR A 337 22.62 -8.17 9.51
CA TYR A 337 23.95 -8.44 8.98
C TYR A 337 25.03 -7.58 9.64
N MET A 338 24.79 -6.27 9.79
CA MET A 338 25.72 -5.38 10.49
C MET A 338 25.91 -5.76 11.97
N SER A 339 24.83 -6.15 12.66
CA SER A 339 24.93 -6.63 14.05
C SER A 339 25.72 -7.93 14.14
N SER A 340 25.54 -8.85 13.19
CA SER A 340 26.28 -10.11 13.13
C SER A 340 27.77 -9.87 12.88
N LEU A 341 28.10 -9.01 11.91
CA LEU A 341 29.47 -8.64 11.58
C LEU A 341 30.18 -7.95 12.76
N SER A 342 29.47 -7.07 13.46
CA SER A 342 29.96 -6.38 14.67
C SER A 342 30.39 -7.33 15.78
N ASN A 343 29.59 -8.37 16.03
CA ASN A 343 29.90 -9.38 17.05
C ASN A 343 31.13 -10.19 16.64
N ARG A 344 31.21 -10.63 15.38
CA ARG A 344 32.37 -11.37 14.85
C ARG A 344 33.67 -10.56 14.94
N LEU A 345 33.62 -9.28 14.58
CA LEU A 345 34.78 -8.39 14.69
C LEU A 345 35.21 -8.16 16.14
N ALA A 346 34.25 -8.05 17.07
CA ALA A 346 34.56 -7.92 18.50
C ALA A 346 35.22 -9.19 19.05
N GLU A 347 34.73 -10.37 18.67
CA GLU A 347 35.31 -11.67 19.04
C GLU A 347 36.74 -11.84 18.50
N GLU A 348 36.96 -11.59 17.20
CA GLU A 348 38.31 -11.70 16.61
C GLU A 348 39.31 -10.71 17.23
N THR A 349 38.88 -9.47 17.47
CA THR A 349 39.74 -8.45 18.08
C THR A 349 40.08 -8.81 19.52
N ALA A 350 39.11 -9.32 20.29
CA ALA A 350 39.34 -9.79 21.65
C ALA A 350 40.30 -10.99 21.67
N LEU A 351 40.12 -11.94 20.74
CA LEU A 351 40.97 -13.13 20.64
C LEU A 351 42.42 -12.78 20.29
N ARG A 352 42.63 -11.93 19.28
CA ARG A 352 43.97 -11.45 18.91
C ARG A 352 44.63 -10.69 20.05
N GLY A 353 43.89 -9.79 20.70
CA GLY A 353 44.42 -9.04 21.85
C GLY A 353 44.84 -9.96 23.01
N ALA A 354 44.05 -11.00 23.31
CA ALA A 354 44.43 -11.98 24.34
C ALA A 354 45.67 -12.80 23.93
N ALA A 355 45.78 -13.17 22.66
CA ALA A 355 46.93 -13.89 22.13
C ALA A 355 48.23 -13.06 22.21
N ASP A 356 48.19 -11.81 21.75
CA ASP A 356 49.32 -10.88 21.77
C ASP A 356 49.84 -10.64 23.20
N GLU A 357 48.92 -10.60 24.17
CA GLU A 357 49.25 -10.38 25.57
C GLU A 357 49.91 -11.60 26.21
N VAL A 358 49.36 -12.80 25.99
CA VAL A 358 50.01 -14.03 26.44
C VAL A 358 51.39 -14.17 25.81
N GLU A 359 51.51 -13.89 24.51
CA GLU A 359 52.79 -13.94 23.80
C GLU A 359 53.80 -12.95 24.39
N THR A 360 53.36 -11.75 24.77
CA THR A 360 54.20 -10.75 25.43
C THR A 360 54.67 -11.25 26.80
N LEU A 361 53.77 -11.80 27.61
CA LEU A 361 54.11 -12.36 28.93
C LEU A 361 55.07 -13.55 28.82
N GLU A 362 54.89 -14.40 27.82
CA GLU A 362 55.81 -15.48 27.51
C GLU A 362 57.18 -14.97 27.10
N LYS A 363 57.26 -14.02 26.15
CA LYS A 363 58.53 -13.43 25.73
C LYS A 363 59.31 -12.82 26.89
N VAL A 364 58.63 -12.11 27.79
CA VAL A 364 59.26 -11.53 28.99
C VAL A 364 59.73 -12.64 29.94
N THR A 365 58.90 -13.65 30.18
CA THR A 365 59.25 -14.80 31.04
C THR A 365 60.41 -15.61 30.46
N ASP A 366 60.43 -15.78 29.15
CA ASP A 366 61.44 -16.52 28.42
C ASP A 366 62.78 -15.80 28.45
N TYR A 367 62.77 -14.50 28.17
CA TYR A 367 63.95 -13.65 28.31
C TYR A 367 64.52 -13.73 29.73
N TYR A 368 63.67 -13.62 30.75
CA TYR A 368 64.11 -13.75 32.14
C TYR A 368 64.68 -15.14 32.45
N THR A 369 64.01 -16.20 32.02
CA THR A 369 64.46 -17.58 32.25
C THR A 369 65.81 -17.84 31.58
N ASP A 370 65.98 -17.41 30.34
CA ASP A 370 67.18 -17.73 29.56
C ASP A 370 68.36 -16.80 29.92
N GLN A 371 68.12 -15.51 30.14
CA GLN A 371 69.17 -14.52 30.39
C GLN A 371 69.53 -14.34 31.87
N VAL A 372 68.56 -14.49 32.78
CA VAL A 372 68.79 -14.32 34.22
C VAL A 372 69.00 -15.67 34.88
N VAL A 373 68.02 -16.58 34.79
CA VAL A 373 68.08 -17.88 35.48
C VAL A 373 69.11 -18.82 34.83
N GLY A 374 69.14 -18.90 33.49
CA GLY A 374 70.05 -19.79 32.75
C GLY A 374 71.53 -19.42 32.87
N ARG A 375 71.84 -18.12 33.03
CA ARG A 375 73.22 -17.63 33.24
C ARG A 375 73.66 -17.66 34.70
N ALA A 376 72.71 -17.67 35.62
CA ALA A 376 72.95 -17.85 37.04
C ALA A 376 73.42 -19.30 37.30
N ASN A 377 74.73 -19.53 37.22
CA ASN A 377 75.33 -20.85 37.47
C ASN A 377 74.98 -21.32 38.90
N PRO A 378 74.17 -22.37 39.10
CA PRO A 378 73.63 -22.73 40.42
C PRO A 378 74.70 -23.07 41.46
N GLY A 379 75.90 -23.50 41.00
CA GLY A 379 77.02 -23.81 41.89
C GLY A 379 77.82 -22.60 42.37
N GLN A 380 77.57 -21.39 41.84
CA GLN A 380 78.32 -20.16 42.17
C GLN A 380 77.45 -19.08 42.84
N LEU A 381 76.14 -19.29 42.93
CA LEU A 381 75.19 -18.34 43.50
C LEU A 381 74.49 -18.98 44.69
N GLN A 382 74.52 -18.31 45.84
CA GLN A 382 73.66 -18.68 46.96
C GLN A 382 72.25 -18.15 46.71
N THR A 383 71.28 -19.05 46.64
CA THR A 383 69.86 -18.70 46.57
C THR A 383 69.25 -18.73 47.98
N SER A 384 68.41 -17.75 48.29
CA SER A 384 67.70 -17.68 49.57
C SER A 384 66.30 -17.11 49.35
N THR A 385 65.31 -17.72 50.00
CA THR A 385 63.94 -17.19 50.10
C THR A 385 63.86 -15.98 51.05
N HIS A 386 64.89 -15.79 51.89
CA HIS A 386 65.06 -14.66 52.81
C HIS A 386 65.97 -13.58 52.22
N TYR A 387 65.79 -13.25 50.93
CA TYR A 387 66.66 -12.31 50.22
C TYR A 387 66.76 -10.93 50.89
N ARG A 388 65.73 -10.52 51.63
CA ARG A 388 65.70 -9.24 52.38
C ARG A 388 66.73 -9.20 53.50
N ASP A 389 67.15 -10.35 54.00
CA ASP A 389 68.06 -10.50 55.13
C ASP A 389 69.51 -10.74 54.68
N VAL A 390 69.77 -10.77 53.36
CA VAL A 390 71.09 -11.02 52.77
C VAL A 390 71.62 -9.75 52.09
N PRO A 391 72.62 -9.05 52.68
CA PRO A 391 73.18 -7.83 52.10
C PRO A 391 73.76 -8.06 50.70
N GLY A 392 73.33 -7.26 49.73
CA GLY A 392 73.75 -7.40 48.33
C GLY A 392 73.00 -8.48 47.53
N ALA A 393 72.01 -9.15 48.12
CA ALA A 393 71.13 -10.04 47.37
C ALA A 393 70.31 -9.27 46.35
N ILE A 394 70.25 -9.81 45.13
CA ILE A 394 69.40 -9.28 44.05
C ILE A 394 68.07 -10.04 44.12
N PRO A 395 66.92 -9.37 44.30
CA PRO A 395 65.63 -10.03 44.27
C PRO A 395 65.34 -10.52 42.85
N VAL A 396 65.31 -11.84 42.68
CA VAL A 396 65.01 -12.53 41.44
C VAL A 396 63.73 -13.32 41.70
N PRO A 397 62.53 -12.78 41.36
CA PRO A 397 61.29 -13.47 41.66
C PRO A 397 61.20 -14.78 40.88
N ALA A 398 61.18 -15.91 41.60
CA ALA A 398 60.82 -17.21 41.03
C ALA A 398 59.37 -17.23 40.49
N THR A 399 58.60 -16.23 40.89
CA THR A 399 57.20 -15.97 40.60
C THR A 399 57.00 -14.86 39.57
N LEU A 400 58.03 -14.44 38.81
CA LEU A 400 57.95 -13.29 37.89
C LEU A 400 56.68 -13.28 37.02
N THR A 401 56.33 -14.41 36.41
CA THR A 401 55.12 -14.50 35.57
C THR A 401 53.85 -14.22 36.41
N ILE A 402 53.77 -14.74 37.64
CA ILE A 402 52.63 -14.55 38.56
C ILE A 402 52.51 -13.08 38.95
N GLU A 403 53.62 -12.44 39.33
CA GLU A 403 53.66 -11.02 39.69
C GLU A 403 53.29 -10.13 38.51
N LEU A 404 53.78 -10.43 37.30
CA LEU A 404 53.37 -9.74 36.08
C LEU A 404 51.87 -9.89 35.83
N GLY A 405 51.32 -11.09 36.05
CA GLY A 405 49.87 -11.33 35.95
C GLY A 405 49.06 -10.53 36.96
N GLU A 406 49.53 -10.39 38.20
CA GLU A 406 48.90 -9.56 39.24
C GLU A 406 48.96 -8.07 38.89
N VAL A 407 50.09 -7.60 38.35
CA VAL A 407 50.23 -6.22 37.87
C VAL A 407 49.27 -5.94 36.72
N VAL A 408 49.18 -6.84 35.72
CA VAL A 408 48.21 -6.70 34.62
C VAL A 408 46.78 -6.68 35.14
N THR A 409 46.46 -7.59 36.07
CA THR A 409 45.12 -7.70 36.66
C THR A 409 44.74 -6.43 37.42
N SER A 410 45.64 -5.92 38.27
CA SER A 410 45.41 -4.74 39.10
C SER A 410 45.43 -3.42 38.32
N ALA A 411 46.24 -3.32 37.26
CA ALA A 411 46.28 -2.16 36.39
C ALA A 411 45.09 -2.10 35.40
N SER A 412 44.41 -3.23 35.16
CA SER A 412 43.29 -3.26 34.22
C SER A 412 42.05 -2.58 34.81
N GLN A 413 41.71 -1.40 34.29
CA GLN A 413 40.44 -0.72 34.63
C GLN A 413 39.21 -1.42 34.02
N GLY A 414 39.42 -2.40 33.13
CA GLY A 414 38.39 -3.06 32.30
C GLY A 414 37.97 -4.46 32.75
N GLY A 415 38.49 -4.98 33.87
CA GLY A 415 38.13 -6.30 34.40
C GLY A 415 38.96 -7.46 33.82
N GLN A 416 40.09 -7.19 33.18
CA GLN A 416 40.95 -8.24 32.66
C GLN A 416 41.70 -8.95 33.79
N GLN A 417 41.85 -10.26 33.70
CA GLN A 417 42.55 -11.04 34.71
C GLN A 417 43.50 -12.01 34.05
N VAL A 418 44.76 -12.00 34.50
CA VAL A 418 45.74 -13.03 34.15
C VAL A 418 45.79 -14.02 35.29
N ARG A 419 45.50 -15.28 34.99
CA ARG A 419 45.45 -16.37 35.96
C ARG A 419 46.46 -17.44 35.59
N MET A 420 46.90 -18.17 36.61
CA MET A 420 47.74 -19.35 36.42
C MET A 420 47.19 -20.49 37.23
N TYR A 421 47.18 -21.66 36.62
CA TYR A 421 46.71 -22.86 37.26
C TYR A 421 47.43 -24.09 36.71
N SER A 422 47.37 -25.14 37.50
CA SER A 422 47.91 -26.46 37.24
C SER A 422 47.01 -27.47 37.95
N ASP A 423 47.08 -28.73 37.55
CA ASP A 423 46.50 -29.83 38.32
C ASP A 423 47.35 -30.19 39.54
N LEU A 424 48.63 -29.81 39.54
CA LEU A 424 49.54 -29.99 40.67
C LEU A 424 49.42 -28.85 41.70
N PRO A 425 49.65 -29.13 43.00
CA PRO A 425 49.66 -28.11 44.05
C PRO A 425 50.87 -27.17 43.89
N PHE A 426 50.72 -25.91 44.33
CA PHE A 426 51.81 -24.93 44.40
C PHE A 426 51.71 -24.11 45.70
N ALA A 427 52.80 -23.45 46.12
CA ALA A 427 52.90 -22.80 47.45
C ALA A 427 51.71 -21.87 47.80
N ASN A 428 51.19 -21.13 46.82
CA ASN A 428 50.05 -20.22 47.01
C ASN A 428 48.68 -20.86 46.75
N ARG A 429 48.63 -22.18 46.50
CA ARG A 429 47.40 -22.97 46.24
C ARG A 429 47.62 -24.44 46.61
N VAL A 430 47.55 -24.72 47.91
CA VAL A 430 47.83 -26.03 48.52
C VAL A 430 46.95 -27.16 47.96
N GLY A 431 45.72 -26.87 47.52
CA GLY A 431 44.80 -27.88 46.95
C GLY A 431 44.98 -28.19 45.45
N GLY A 432 45.80 -27.43 44.70
CA GLY A 432 45.97 -27.61 43.25
C GLY A 432 44.67 -27.49 42.43
N GLY A 433 44.70 -28.05 41.20
CA GLY A 433 43.53 -28.34 40.38
C GLY A 433 42.96 -27.19 39.51
N PRO A 434 42.19 -27.50 38.46
CA PRO A 434 41.34 -26.52 37.77
C PRO A 434 40.17 -26.05 38.65
N ARG A 435 39.73 -24.78 38.53
CA ARG A 435 38.62 -24.17 39.31
C ARG A 435 37.25 -24.34 38.65
N ASN A 436 37.23 -24.58 37.35
CA ASN A 436 36.01 -24.60 36.55
C ASN A 436 36.20 -25.52 35.33
N ASP A 437 35.11 -25.72 34.59
CA ASP A 437 35.08 -26.55 33.39
C ASP A 437 36.06 -26.07 32.32
N PHE A 438 36.23 -24.75 32.17
CA PHE A 438 37.17 -24.18 31.21
C PHE A 438 38.61 -24.59 31.55
N GLU A 439 39.07 -24.35 32.79
CA GLU A 439 40.42 -24.70 33.23
C GLU A 439 40.69 -26.21 33.05
N THR A 440 39.69 -27.04 33.32
CA THR A 440 39.77 -28.50 33.15
C THR A 440 39.96 -28.89 31.68
N LYS A 441 39.09 -28.38 30.80
CA LYS A 441 39.15 -28.66 29.35
C LYS A 441 40.42 -28.09 28.72
N ALA A 442 40.84 -26.91 29.17
CA ALA A 442 42.07 -26.27 28.73
C ALA A 442 43.30 -27.12 29.03
N LEU A 443 43.46 -27.63 30.26
CA LEU A 443 44.62 -28.48 30.60
C LEU A 443 44.66 -29.77 29.77
N VAL A 444 43.51 -30.40 29.54
CA VAL A 444 43.42 -31.59 28.68
C VAL A 444 43.83 -31.27 27.24
N ALA A 445 43.30 -30.19 26.67
CA ALA A 445 43.64 -29.76 25.31
C ALA A 445 45.12 -29.41 25.16
N LEU A 446 45.64 -28.60 26.08
CA LEU A 446 47.02 -28.11 26.08
C LEU A 446 48.05 -29.24 26.29
N ARG A 447 47.70 -30.32 26.98
CA ARG A 447 48.57 -31.51 27.10
C ARG A 447 48.62 -32.34 25.83
N ARG A 448 47.51 -32.37 25.08
CA ARG A 448 47.44 -33.07 23.81
C ARG A 448 48.27 -32.35 22.74
N ASP A 449 48.18 -31.03 22.71
CA ASP A 449 48.99 -30.18 21.83
C ASP A 449 49.34 -28.86 22.54
N PRO A 450 50.55 -28.75 23.12
CA PRO A 450 50.98 -27.54 23.82
C PRO A 450 51.18 -26.32 22.91
N SER A 451 51.24 -26.52 21.59
CA SER A 451 51.46 -25.43 20.63
C SER A 451 50.18 -24.66 20.29
N VAL A 452 49.02 -25.28 20.50
CA VAL A 452 47.71 -24.71 20.16
C VAL A 452 47.03 -24.17 21.42
N PRO A 453 46.72 -22.86 21.50
CA PRO A 453 46.01 -22.29 22.63
C PRO A 453 44.55 -22.80 22.68
N TYR A 454 43.99 -22.89 23.89
CA TYR A 454 42.60 -23.22 24.12
C TYR A 454 41.81 -21.98 24.51
N TYR A 455 40.68 -21.70 23.85
CA TYR A 455 39.87 -20.53 24.18
C TYR A 455 38.37 -20.83 24.07
N ALA A 456 37.58 -20.04 24.79
CA ALA A 456 36.12 -20.10 24.75
C ALA A 456 35.52 -18.71 25.02
N PHE A 457 34.38 -18.45 24.38
CA PHE A 457 33.51 -17.33 24.70
C PHE A 457 32.36 -17.85 25.57
N GLU A 458 32.22 -17.29 26.78
CA GLU A 458 31.26 -17.76 27.77
C GLU A 458 30.48 -16.56 28.35
N MET A 459 29.25 -16.82 28.79
CA MET A 459 28.45 -15.85 29.52
C MET A 459 28.71 -15.98 31.01
N GLU A 460 29.30 -14.94 31.62
CA GLU A 460 29.48 -14.84 33.07
C GLU A 460 28.47 -13.83 33.62
N GLY A 461 27.35 -14.35 34.13
CA GLY A 461 26.17 -13.52 34.43
C GLY A 461 25.59 -12.91 33.15
N SER A 462 25.55 -11.58 33.07
CA SER A 462 25.05 -10.84 31.90
C SER A 462 26.17 -10.35 30.95
N ARG A 463 27.42 -10.76 31.19
CA ARG A 463 28.60 -10.24 30.49
C ARG A 463 29.24 -11.35 29.65
N MET A 464 29.64 -11.01 28.43
CA MET A 464 30.39 -11.93 27.57
C MET A 464 31.87 -11.88 27.97
N VAL A 465 32.48 -13.05 28.14
CA VAL A 465 33.86 -13.21 28.57
C VAL A 465 34.61 -14.09 27.59
N LEU A 466 35.79 -13.65 27.16
CA LEU A 466 36.78 -14.49 26.49
C LEU A 466 37.71 -15.06 27.55
N ARG A 467 37.82 -16.38 27.57
CA ARG A 467 38.86 -17.10 28.30
C ARG A 467 39.84 -17.66 27.28
N TYR A 468 41.11 -17.30 27.40
CA TYR A 468 42.18 -17.72 26.50
C TYR A 468 43.31 -18.32 27.31
N ALA A 469 43.64 -19.59 27.08
CA ALA A 469 44.64 -20.34 27.82
C ALA A 469 45.76 -20.86 26.91
N LYS A 470 47.00 -20.74 27.39
CA LYS A 470 48.19 -21.28 26.72
C LYS A 470 49.02 -22.14 27.67
N ALA A 471 49.66 -23.17 27.13
CA ALA A 471 50.45 -24.12 27.90
C ALA A 471 51.71 -23.46 28.46
N ARG A 472 51.95 -23.63 29.76
CA ARG A 472 53.26 -23.38 30.34
C ARG A 472 54.07 -24.65 30.24
N VAL A 473 55.01 -24.67 29.31
CA VAL A 473 55.89 -25.80 29.04
C VAL A 473 57.15 -25.70 29.90
N LEU A 474 57.64 -26.82 30.41
CA LEU A 474 58.87 -26.86 31.16
C LEU A 474 60.09 -26.77 30.23
N LYS A 475 60.90 -25.73 30.44
CA LYS A 475 62.15 -25.52 29.71
C LYS A 475 63.29 -26.38 30.27
N PRO A 476 64.31 -26.73 29.46
CA PRO A 476 65.49 -27.47 29.93
C PRO A 476 66.16 -26.85 31.16
N ALA A 477 66.31 -25.52 31.19
CA ALA A 477 66.89 -24.79 32.32
C ALA A 477 66.09 -24.94 33.63
N CYS A 478 64.79 -25.25 33.54
CA CYS A 478 63.91 -25.39 34.70
C CYS A 478 63.88 -26.83 35.25
N VAL A 479 64.21 -27.85 34.45
CA VAL A 479 64.09 -29.27 34.83
C VAL A 479 64.92 -29.60 36.07
N SER A 480 66.19 -29.20 36.11
CA SER A 480 67.10 -29.55 37.21
C SER A 480 66.61 -29.01 38.55
N CYS A 481 66.24 -27.72 38.60
CA CYS A 481 65.73 -27.08 39.82
C CYS A 481 64.39 -27.71 40.27
N HIS A 482 63.45 -27.91 39.34
CA HIS A 482 62.16 -28.50 39.68
C HIS A 482 62.24 -29.98 40.08
N ASN A 483 63.21 -30.75 39.62
CA ASN A 483 63.35 -32.16 40.02
C ASN A 483 64.11 -32.35 41.33
N THR A 484 64.82 -31.33 41.82
CA THR A 484 65.68 -31.42 43.02
C THR A 484 65.20 -30.57 44.19
N HIS A 485 64.30 -29.61 43.97
CA HIS A 485 63.79 -28.75 45.04
C HIS A 485 62.88 -29.51 46.02
N PRO A 486 63.08 -29.41 47.35
CA PRO A 486 62.31 -30.16 48.36
C PRO A 486 60.79 -29.92 48.32
N GLU A 487 60.37 -28.72 47.90
CA GLU A 487 58.96 -28.32 47.82
C GLU A 487 58.34 -28.53 46.42
N SER A 488 59.03 -29.22 45.50
CA SER A 488 58.49 -29.43 44.17
C SER A 488 57.33 -30.45 44.19
N PRO A 489 56.18 -30.14 43.57
CA PRO A 489 55.01 -31.03 43.59
C PRO A 489 55.16 -32.28 42.71
N LYS A 490 56.21 -32.32 41.88
CA LYS A 490 56.57 -33.42 40.98
C LYS A 490 58.07 -33.35 40.72
N THR A 491 58.76 -34.50 40.73
CA THR A 491 60.24 -34.57 40.68
C THR A 491 60.81 -35.32 39.47
N ASP A 492 59.95 -35.77 38.55
CA ASP A 492 60.31 -36.52 37.35
C ASP A 492 59.99 -35.74 36.06
N TRP A 493 60.06 -34.41 36.12
CA TRP A 493 59.75 -33.57 34.97
C TRP A 493 60.72 -33.77 33.80
N LYS A 494 60.18 -33.64 32.57
CA LYS A 494 60.96 -33.58 31.32
C LYS A 494 60.78 -32.23 30.63
N ALA A 495 61.79 -31.82 29.88
CA ALA A 495 61.66 -30.66 29.00
C ALA A 495 60.55 -30.94 27.98
N GLY A 496 59.62 -30.00 27.81
CA GLY A 496 58.41 -30.21 27.00
C GLY A 496 57.16 -30.58 27.80
N ASP A 497 57.28 -30.96 29.07
CA ASP A 497 56.10 -31.26 29.90
C ASP A 497 55.27 -30.00 30.15
N VAL A 498 53.94 -30.11 30.05
CA VAL A 498 53.01 -29.03 30.42
C VAL A 498 52.85 -29.00 31.93
N ARG A 499 53.43 -27.99 32.57
CA ARG A 499 53.38 -27.82 34.04
C ARG A 499 52.14 -27.07 34.53
N GLY A 500 51.40 -26.45 33.62
CA GLY A 500 50.19 -25.69 33.90
C GLY A 500 49.79 -24.85 32.70
N ALA A 501 48.89 -23.90 32.92
CA ALA A 501 48.44 -22.95 31.92
C ALA A 501 48.51 -21.52 32.45
N ILE A 502 48.72 -20.58 31.52
CA ILE A 502 48.42 -19.17 31.73
C ILE A 502 47.09 -18.89 31.04
N GLU A 503 46.15 -18.28 31.75
CA GLU A 503 44.84 -17.88 31.23
C GLU A 503 44.69 -16.37 31.29
N VAL A 504 44.23 -15.80 30.19
CA VAL A 504 43.73 -14.43 30.13
C VAL A 504 42.21 -14.48 30.10
N VAL A 505 41.58 -13.88 31.11
CA VAL A 505 40.14 -13.68 31.20
C VAL A 505 39.86 -12.22 30.85
N ARG A 506 39.12 -12.00 29.75
CA ARG A 506 38.80 -10.67 29.24
C ARG A 506 37.29 -10.49 29.12
N TYR A 507 36.73 -9.48 29.78
CA TYR A 507 35.32 -9.12 29.61
C TYR A 507 35.16 -8.24 28.37
N LEU A 508 34.21 -8.59 27.51
CA LEU A 508 34.04 -7.93 26.21
C LEU A 508 33.19 -6.65 26.27
N ASP A 509 32.79 -6.14 27.45
CA ASP A 509 31.87 -4.99 27.52
C ASP A 509 32.41 -3.72 26.85
N SER A 510 33.71 -3.45 26.97
CA SER A 510 34.36 -2.33 26.27
C SER A 510 34.45 -2.57 24.77
N ASP A 511 34.78 -3.80 24.37
CA ASP A 511 34.97 -4.19 22.97
C ASP A 511 33.61 -4.18 22.22
N ILE A 512 32.57 -4.73 22.84
CA ILE A 512 31.19 -4.71 22.36
C ILE A 512 30.65 -3.28 22.31
N ARG A 513 30.90 -2.43 23.32
CA ARG A 513 30.46 -1.01 23.30
C ARG A 513 31.12 -0.23 22.17
N ARG A 514 32.43 -0.39 21.97
CA ARG A 514 33.20 0.28 20.92
C ARG A 514 32.78 -0.20 19.52
N SER A 515 32.54 -1.50 19.35
CA SER A 515 32.00 -2.08 18.11
C SER A 515 30.57 -1.58 17.84
N ARG A 516 29.69 -1.58 18.85
CA ARG A 516 28.31 -1.07 18.73
C ARG A 516 28.24 0.43 18.41
N SER A 517 29.16 1.26 18.90
CA SER A 517 29.20 2.68 18.50
C SER A 517 29.52 2.89 17.02
N GLY A 518 30.44 2.09 16.45
CA GLY A 518 30.73 2.12 15.02
C GLY A 518 29.53 1.66 14.17
N VAL A 519 28.84 0.62 14.63
CA VAL A 519 27.64 0.08 13.97
C VAL A 519 26.45 1.02 14.07
N ARG A 520 26.28 1.75 15.18
CA ARG A 520 25.25 2.79 15.30
C ARG A 520 25.44 3.88 14.24
N GLY A 521 26.68 4.29 13.97
CA GLY A 521 26.98 5.24 12.89
C GLY A 521 26.58 4.71 11.51
N ALA A 522 26.93 3.45 11.21
CA ALA A 522 26.53 2.80 9.96
C ALA A 522 25.00 2.58 9.86
N GLY A 523 24.35 2.21 10.97
CA GLY A 523 22.91 2.04 11.07
C GLY A 523 22.14 3.33 10.85
N VAL A 524 22.66 4.47 11.33
CA VAL A 524 22.09 5.80 11.03
C VAL A 524 22.20 6.13 9.55
N LEU A 525 23.32 5.79 8.90
CA LEU A 525 23.49 6.01 7.46
C LEU A 525 22.55 5.13 6.62
N VAL A 526 22.45 3.83 6.93
CA VAL A 526 21.52 2.91 6.24
C VAL A 526 20.07 3.32 6.50
N GLY A 527 19.72 3.66 7.74
CA GLY A 527 18.40 4.17 8.08
C GLY A 527 18.06 5.46 7.32
N SER A 528 19.01 6.39 7.22
CA SER A 528 18.85 7.63 6.45
C SER A 528 18.68 7.36 4.95
N ALA A 529 19.42 6.40 4.39
CA ALA A 529 19.29 5.97 3.00
C ALA A 529 17.93 5.30 2.72
N CYS A 530 17.44 4.45 3.63
CA CYS A 530 16.11 3.85 3.52
C CYS A 530 15.00 4.92 3.62
N VAL A 531 15.12 5.89 4.53
CA VAL A 531 14.18 7.02 4.62
C VAL A 531 14.22 7.85 3.34
N ALA A 532 15.40 8.14 2.80
CA ALA A 532 15.53 8.86 1.53
C ALA A 532 14.88 8.09 0.35
N LEU A 533 15.07 6.78 0.28
CA LEU A 533 14.44 5.92 -0.74
C LEU A 533 12.91 5.87 -0.57
N LEU A 534 12.41 5.80 0.67
CA LEU A 534 10.98 5.89 0.96
C LEU A 534 10.40 7.24 0.57
N LEU A 535 11.10 8.35 0.87
CA LEU A 535 10.70 9.70 0.46
C LEU A 535 10.75 9.88 -1.05
N LEU A 536 11.73 9.29 -1.74
CA LEU A 536 11.81 9.27 -3.21
C LEU A 536 10.67 8.46 -3.82
N ALA A 537 10.34 7.29 -3.27
CA ALA A 537 9.20 6.48 -3.70
C ALA A 537 7.87 7.19 -3.44
N LEU A 538 7.72 7.84 -2.28
CA LEU A 538 6.55 8.65 -1.97
C LEU A 538 6.47 9.87 -2.91
N GLY A 539 7.62 10.47 -3.22
CA GLY A 539 7.78 11.57 -4.16
C GLY A 539 7.39 11.17 -5.59
N THR A 540 7.84 10.02 -6.10
CA THR A 540 7.46 9.51 -7.43
C THR A 540 5.99 9.11 -7.49
N LEU A 541 5.43 8.58 -6.41
CA LEU A 541 4.00 8.31 -6.30
C LEU A 541 3.20 9.62 -6.29
N LEU A 542 3.63 10.63 -5.52
CA LEU A 542 3.01 11.95 -5.48
C LEU A 542 3.15 12.69 -6.81
N THR A 543 4.30 12.63 -7.48
CA THR A 543 4.50 13.23 -8.80
C THR A 543 3.79 12.47 -9.90
N SER A 544 3.55 11.16 -9.78
CA SER A 544 2.65 10.44 -10.69
C SER A 544 1.20 10.87 -10.48
N ALA A 545 0.78 11.09 -9.23
CA ALA A 545 -0.54 11.61 -8.89
C ALA A 545 -0.71 13.09 -9.29
N LEU A 546 0.35 13.91 -9.18
CA LEU A 546 0.37 15.32 -9.56
C LEU A 546 0.65 15.53 -11.06
N GLY A 547 1.36 14.63 -11.72
CA GLY A 547 1.59 14.61 -13.16
C GLY A 547 0.29 14.33 -13.90
N ARG A 548 -0.54 13.43 -13.37
CA ARG A 548 -1.96 13.27 -13.77
C ARG A 548 -2.82 14.52 -13.53
N ARG A 549 -2.38 15.46 -12.68
CA ARG A 549 -3.01 16.78 -12.47
C ARG A 549 -2.43 17.89 -13.35
N LYS A 550 -1.21 17.77 -13.89
CA LYS A 550 -0.55 18.81 -14.69
C LYS A 550 -0.79 18.67 -16.18
N THR A 551 -1.05 17.48 -16.71
CA THR A 551 -1.63 17.28 -18.06
C THR A 551 -3.10 17.71 -18.16
N ARG A 552 -3.54 18.60 -17.26
CA ARG A 552 -4.91 19.09 -17.07
C ARG A 552 -4.99 20.63 -17.19
N VAL A 553 -3.87 21.30 -17.52
CA VAL A 553 -3.74 22.78 -17.58
C VAL A 553 -3.04 23.25 -18.87
N THR A 554 -2.79 22.34 -19.82
CA THR A 554 -2.36 22.64 -21.19
C THR A 554 -3.23 21.82 -22.11
#